data_AF-W7DR04-F1
#
_entry.id   AF-W7DR04-F1
#
_cell.length_a   1.000
_cell.length_b   1.000
_cell.length_c   1.000
_cell.angle_alpha   90.00
_cell.angle_beta   90.00
_cell.angle_gamma   90.00
#
_symmetry.space_group_name_H-M   'P 1'
#
loop_
_entity.id
_entity.type
_entity.pdbx_description
1 polymer ?
#
loop_
_entity_poly.entity_id
_entity_poly.type
_entity_poly.pdbx_seq_one_letter_code
_entity_poly.pdbx_strand_id
1 'polypeptide(L)' 'YTKSARRFNVSRRTLVRPHQGLSTSRTIRYQNQQALHPEQEIKLTEYIDPLSVSGTEPNRNLVQSFAAEIAQKEISYH' A
#
# COMPACT_ATOMS: atom_id res chain seq x y z
N TYR A 1 -14.99 26.74 -5.16
CA TYR A 1 -15.00 25.69 -4.11
C TYR A 1 -16.21 25.69 -3.19
N THR A 2 -16.81 26.82 -2.79
CA THR A 2 -17.95 26.86 -1.82
C THR A 2 -19.21 26.14 -2.30
N LYS A 3 -19.64 26.37 -3.56
CA LYS A 3 -20.80 25.68 -4.15
C LYS A 3 -20.57 24.16 -4.24
N SER A 4 -19.41 23.73 -4.74
CA SER A 4 -19.03 22.32 -4.84
C SER A 4 -18.90 21.65 -3.47
N ALA A 5 -18.32 22.34 -2.48
CA ALA A 5 -18.18 21.86 -1.10
C ALA A 5 -19.54 21.52 -0.47
N ARG A 6 -20.53 22.41 -0.65
CA ARG A 6 -21.92 22.17 -0.20
C ARG A 6 -22.56 20.99 -0.92
N ARG A 7 -22.39 20.89 -2.25
CA ARG A 7 -22.96 19.80 -3.06
C ARG A 7 -22.48 18.41 -2.59
N PHE A 8 -21.20 18.29 -2.26
CA PHE A 8 -20.60 17.02 -1.85
C PHE A 8 -20.51 16.84 -0.33
N ASN A 9 -21.10 17.77 0.45
CA ASN A 9 -21.02 17.81 1.91
C ASN A 9 -19.58 17.66 2.46
N VAL A 10 -18.61 18.28 1.79
CA VAL A 10 -17.19 18.27 2.18
C VAL A 10 -16.74 19.67 2.56
N SER A 11 -15.71 19.77 3.40
CA SER A 11 -15.15 21.08 3.75
C SER A 11 -14.58 21.78 2.51
N ARG A 12 -14.76 23.11 2.42
CA ARG A 12 -14.13 23.93 1.36
C ARG A 12 -12.61 23.73 1.34
N ARG A 13 -11.98 23.61 2.52
CA ARG A 13 -10.54 23.43 2.67
C ARG A 13 -10.08 22.12 2.02
N THR A 14 -10.85 21.04 2.14
CA THR A 14 -10.57 19.76 1.48
C THR A 14 -10.46 19.92 -0.03
N LEU A 15 -11.35 20.69 -0.66
CA LEU A 15 -11.32 20.90 -2.11
C LEU A 15 -10.24 21.88 -2.58
N VAL A 16 -9.78 22.80 -1.72
CA VAL A 16 -8.74 23.78 -2.06
C VAL A 16 -7.34 23.16 -2.00
N ARG A 17 -7.11 22.21 -1.08
CA ARG A 17 -5.79 21.60 -0.87
C ARG A 17 -5.15 20.99 -2.13
N PRO A 18 -5.85 20.22 -2.98
CA PRO A 18 -5.26 19.69 -4.21
C PRO A 18 -4.75 20.78 -5.16
N HIS A 19 -5.48 21.89 -5.31
CA HIS A 19 -5.08 23.00 -6.18
C HIS A 19 -3.91 23.81 -5.63
N GLN A 20 -3.67 23.74 -4.31
CA GLN A 20 -2.49 24.32 -3.66
C GLN A 20 -1.30 23.34 -3.63
N GLY A 21 -1.42 22.15 -4.22
CA GLY A 21 -0.38 21.11 -4.16
C GLY A 21 -0.25 20.43 -2.78
N LEU A 22 -1.16 20.72 -1.84
CA LEU A 22 -1.14 20.19 -0.46
C LEU A 22 -1.77 18.80 -0.32
N SER A 23 -2.22 18.20 -1.44
CA SER A 23 -2.76 16.85 -1.50
C SER A 23 -2.12 16.14 -2.68
N THR A 24 -1.68 14.91 -2.44
CA THR A 24 -1.16 14.02 -3.49
C THR A 24 -2.29 13.22 -4.13
N SER A 25 -2.03 12.68 -5.32
CA SER A 25 -2.94 11.74 -5.96
C SER A 25 -3.07 10.49 -5.09
N ARG A 26 -4.21 9.80 -5.23
CA ARG A 26 -4.46 8.56 -4.49
C ARG A 26 -3.43 7.48 -4.83
N THR A 27 -3.00 7.41 -6.09
CA THR A 27 -1.96 6.49 -6.57
C THR A 27 -0.63 6.74 -5.90
N ILE A 28 -0.15 7.99 -5.87
CA ILE A 28 1.11 8.35 -5.21
C ILE A 28 1.02 8.04 -3.71
N ARG A 29 -0.13 8.34 -3.08
CA ARG A 29 -0.34 8.00 -1.68
C ARG A 29 -0.23 6.50 -1.42
N TYR A 30 -0.78 5.65 -2.29
CA TYR A 30 -0.66 4.20 -2.15
C TYR A 30 0.76 3.71 -2.37
N GLN A 31 1.45 4.21 -3.38
CA GLN A 31 2.86 3.88 -3.63
C GLN A 31 3.73 4.25 -2.43
N ASN A 32 3.54 5.43 -1.84
CA ASN A 32 4.29 5.87 -0.66
C ASN A 32 3.95 5.07 0.62
N GLN A 33 2.83 4.36 0.65
CA GLN A 33 2.42 3.52 1.78
C GLN A 33 2.89 2.06 1.63
N GLN A 34 3.30 1.64 0.44
CA GLN A 34 3.84 0.29 0.24
C GLN A 34 5.17 0.17 1.00
N ALA A 35 5.31 -0.91 1.75
CA ALA A 35 6.55 -1.24 2.45
C ALA A 35 7.59 -1.87 1.51
N LEU A 36 7.15 -2.39 0.36
CA LEU A 36 7.96 -3.03 -0.64
C LEU A 36 8.02 -2.17 -1.90
N HIS A 37 9.19 -2.11 -2.50
CA HIS A 37 9.37 -1.60 -3.85
C HIS A 37 8.80 -2.59 -4.89
N PRO A 38 8.40 -2.13 -6.09
CA PRO A 38 7.85 -3.00 -7.13
C PRO A 38 8.72 -4.23 -7.45
N GLU A 39 10.04 -4.08 -7.46
CA GLU A 39 10.98 -5.20 -7.67
C GLU A 39 10.94 -6.24 -6.54
N GLN A 40 10.69 -5.80 -5.32
CA GLN A 40 10.55 -6.66 -4.15
C GLN A 40 9.20 -7.38 -4.13
N GLU A 41 8.13 -6.72 -4.61
CA GLU A 41 6.81 -7.34 -4.78
C GLU A 41 6.84 -8.48 -5.81
N ILE A 42 7.63 -8.34 -6.88
CA ILE A 42 7.85 -9.42 -7.87
C ILE A 42 8.47 -10.64 -7.18
N LYS A 43 9.53 -10.44 -6.39
CA LYS A 43 10.18 -11.54 -5.64
C LYS A 43 9.24 -12.22 -4.65
N LEU A 44 8.38 -11.44 -3.98
CA LEU A 44 7.36 -11.98 -3.09
C LEU A 44 6.33 -12.84 -3.85
N THR A 45 5.93 -12.40 -5.04
CA THR A 45 4.99 -13.12 -5.91
C THR A 45 5.60 -14.42 -6.42
N GLU A 46 6.85 -14.38 -6.90
CA GLU A 46 7.61 -15.57 -7.32
C GLU A 46 7.78 -16.62 -6.21
N TYR A 47 7.81 -16.18 -4.95
CA TYR A 47 7.85 -17.09 -3.80
C TYR A 47 6.49 -17.69 -3.46
N ILE A 48 5.39 -16.93 -3.59
CA ILE A 48 4.04 -17.36 -3.22
C ILE A 48 3.41 -18.26 -4.29
N ASP A 49 3.63 -17.97 -5.57
CA ASP A 49 2.98 -18.70 -6.67
C ASP A 49 3.24 -20.21 -6.64
N PRO A 50 4.48 -20.70 -6.42
CA PRO A 50 4.75 -22.14 -6.32
C PRO A 50 4.10 -22.79 -5.09
N LEU A 51 3.97 -22.05 -3.98
CA LEU A 51 3.32 -22.54 -2.76
C LEU A 51 1.84 -22.82 -3.04
N SER A 52 1.17 -21.91 -3.74
CA SER A 52 -0.23 -22.08 -4.14
C SER A 52 -0.44 -23.25 -5.12
N VAL A 53 0.49 -23.49 -6.05
CA VAL A 53 0.43 -24.61 -7.00
C VAL A 53 0.59 -25.96 -6.30
N SER A 54 1.40 -26.02 -5.23
CA SER A 54 1.62 -27.24 -4.46
C SER A 54 0.42 -27.66 -3.58
N GLY A 55 -0.67 -26.89 -3.56
CA GLY A 55 -1.82 -27.12 -2.67
C GLY A 55 -1.55 -26.73 -1.22
N THR A 56 -0.42 -26.07 -0.94
CA THR A 56 -0.10 -25.53 0.38
C THR A 56 -0.62 -24.10 0.43
N GLU A 57 -1.60 -23.83 1.30
CA GLU A 57 -2.04 -22.45 1.50
C GLU A 57 -0.85 -21.59 1.96
N PRO A 58 -0.60 -20.43 1.33
CA PRO A 58 0.43 -19.51 1.80
C PRO A 58 0.13 -19.10 3.24
N ASN A 59 0.91 -19.63 4.19
CA ASN A 59 0.74 -19.28 5.59
C ASN A 59 1.06 -17.79 5.77
N ARG A 60 0.11 -17.02 6.29
CA ARG A 60 0.25 -15.58 6.52
C ARG A 60 1.55 -15.21 7.26
N ASN A 61 1.96 -16.04 8.23
CA ASN A 61 3.21 -15.82 8.97
C ASN A 61 4.44 -15.99 8.07
N LEU A 62 4.45 -16.99 7.21
CA LEU A 62 5.54 -17.25 6.27
C LEU A 62 5.68 -16.11 5.25
N VAL A 63 4.56 -15.67 4.68
CA VAL A 63 4.50 -14.54 3.75
C VAL A 63 4.99 -13.25 4.41
N GLN A 64 4.56 -12.99 5.65
CA GLN A 64 4.99 -11.80 6.39
C GLN A 64 6.49 -11.84 6.71
N SER A 65 7.02 -13.01 7.11
CA SER A 65 8.44 -13.14 7.40
C SER A 65 9.31 -12.93 6.17
N PHE A 66 8.94 -13.55 5.06
CA PHE A 66 9.66 -13.41 3.81
C PHE A 66 9.56 -11.99 3.24
N ALA A 67 8.37 -11.36 3.31
CA ALA A 67 8.21 -9.97 2.91
C ALA A 67 9.07 -9.02 3.76
N ALA A 68 9.17 -9.26 5.07
CA ALA A 68 10.01 -8.46 5.96
C ALA A 68 11.51 -8.66 5.71
N GLU A 69 11.93 -9.89 5.41
CA GLU A 69 13.29 -10.20 4.97
C GLU A 69 13.67 -9.43 3.69
N ILE A 70 12.81 -9.48 2.67
CA ILE A 70 13.03 -8.73 1.43
C ILE A 70 13.03 -7.21 1.70
N ALA A 71 12.18 -6.74 2.61
CA ALA A 71 12.12 -5.34 3.04
C ALA A 71 13.30 -4.91 3.92
N GLN A 72 14.22 -5.83 4.28
CA GLN A 72 15.31 -5.59 5.24
C GLN A 72 14.83 -5.01 6.57
N LYS A 73 13.66 -5.45 7.03
CA LYS A 73 13.00 -4.92 8.23
C LYS A 73 12.87 -6.01 9.28
N GLU A 74 13.25 -5.70 10.53
CA GLU A 74 13.07 -6.65 11.62
C GLU A 74 11.58 -6.89 11.92
N ILE A 75 11.20 -8.16 12.02
CA ILE A 75 9.85 -8.58 12.41
C ILE A 75 9.84 -8.61 13.95
N SER A 76 9.40 -7.53 14.59
CA SER A 76 9.10 -7.61 16.02
C SER A 76 7.79 -8.36 16.21
N TYR A 77 7.86 -9.61 16.66
CA TYR A 77 6.70 -10.34 17.18
C TYR A 77 6.42 -9.81 18.60
N HIS A 78 5.30 -9.10 18.76
CA HIS A 78 4.72 -8.76 20.06
C HIS A 78 3.41 -9.51 20.26
#